data_AF-A1ARK7-F1
#
_entry.id   AF-A1ARK7-F1
#
_cell.length_a   1.000
_cell.length_b   1.000
_cell.length_c   1.000
_cell.angle_alpha   90.00
_cell.angle_beta   90.00
_cell.angle_gamma   90.00
#
_symmetry.space_group_name_H-M   'P 1'
#
loop_
_entity.id
_entity.type
_entity.pdbx_description
1 polymer ?
#
loop_
_entity_poly.entity_id
_entity_poly.type
_entity_poly.pdbx_seq_one_letter_code
_entity_poly.pdbx_strand_id
1 'polypeptide(L)'
;MSQLSELSKQSDLAFATYAVFDGTNTNRDALKKAGMTETQATIFLSKYKIIAQCPEDITGSSATVFEEISTGKRYLAVRGTESVGDLIVDGILALGFPSYCNPQFTRLCGQVSQWLANGTLSSGFSVTGHSLGGYLAVAIGTWFSGQANGVYTYNAPGLGSLVGNALDAFRAAFGLSNLTLVNGITNVRGTAGISLISGIGTQLSPPLCVETESSLNPVANHSIVGLTDSLAIANLFSKLDPSIDLATVNTILQSVSNTSGSTLEAALDSIRKLLGQTDTTPNNNRIQFYTNIYTLQNNSTFTALQGNVTIISLENKTVDTIINAASANNVANGIPQAYRYALKMLNPFIVAGADYSQFNLNGELDLYDQATGKGLSESWISDRAQMLSWMIQANTQDISTLPAITGDGLATIYSDWTSGKEVILRNDPIQSQHKVIFGRDSDQRDLIMGDNFSDRLYGGGGDDIIVGGKGDDYLEGGAGNDSYFINTGDGTDTIEDKQGDNTFFVNGNI
;
A
#
# COMPACT_ATOMS: atom_id res chain seq x y z
N MET A 1 8.90 16.28 9.87
CA MET A 1 8.02 15.08 9.88
C MET A 1 7.11 15.23 8.68
N SER A 2 7.03 14.23 7.80
CA SER A 2 6.12 14.26 6.65
C SER A 2 4.66 14.24 7.13
N GLN A 3 3.72 14.69 6.28
CA GLN A 3 2.29 14.62 6.59
C GLN A 3 1.85 13.17 6.89
N LEU A 4 2.31 12.20 6.10
CA LEU A 4 1.95 10.78 6.26
C LEU A 4 2.46 10.19 7.59
N SER A 5 3.64 10.61 8.03
CA SER A 5 4.18 10.20 9.33
C SER A 5 3.35 10.75 10.49
N GLU A 6 2.84 11.99 10.36
CA GLU A 6 1.90 12.56 11.32
C GLU A 6 0.56 11.80 11.31
N LEU A 7 0.00 11.48 10.12
CA LEU A 7 -1.24 10.70 10.01
C LEU A 7 -1.11 9.32 10.65
N SER A 8 0.00 8.62 10.43
CA SER A 8 0.26 7.30 11.04
C SER A 8 0.44 7.39 12.56
N LYS A 9 1.12 8.43 13.06
CA LYS A 9 1.20 8.66 14.50
C LYS A 9 -0.17 8.88 15.12
N GLN A 10 -0.97 9.78 14.53
CA GLN A 10 -2.26 10.16 15.09
C GLN A 10 -3.27 9.00 15.00
N SER A 11 -3.12 8.07 14.05
CA SER A 11 -3.90 6.82 14.02
C SER A 11 -3.46 5.84 15.11
N ASP A 12 -2.15 5.68 15.36
CA ASP A 12 -1.64 4.83 16.46
C ASP A 12 -2.19 5.30 17.81
N LEU A 13 -2.21 6.62 18.06
CA LEU A 13 -2.75 7.22 19.28
C LEU A 13 -4.27 7.02 19.40
N ALA A 14 -5.01 7.20 18.29
CA ALA A 14 -6.46 6.95 18.24
C ALA A 14 -6.82 5.46 18.39
N PHE A 15 -5.93 4.55 18.00
CA PHE A 15 -6.12 3.13 18.22
C PHE A 15 -5.82 2.75 19.68
N ALA A 16 -4.71 3.26 20.23
CA ALA A 16 -4.28 2.95 21.59
C ALA A 16 -5.29 3.37 22.67
N THR A 17 -6.10 4.41 22.44
CA THR A 17 -7.10 4.86 23.43
C THR A 17 -8.26 3.88 23.65
N TYR A 18 -8.37 2.81 22.85
CA TYR A 18 -9.29 1.69 23.13
C TYR A 18 -8.79 0.78 24.26
N ALA A 19 -7.52 0.88 24.65
CA ALA A 19 -6.97 0.17 25.79
C ALA A 19 -7.39 0.83 27.12
N VAL A 20 -7.63 -0.01 28.13
CA VAL A 20 -7.86 0.43 29.50
C VAL A 20 -6.54 0.36 30.24
N PHE A 21 -5.95 1.51 30.55
CA PHE A 21 -4.66 1.60 31.21
C PHE A 21 -4.86 1.68 32.73
N ASP A 22 -4.25 0.75 33.46
CA ASP A 22 -4.26 0.72 34.93
C ASP A 22 -2.99 1.34 35.54
N GLY A 23 -2.07 1.84 34.71
CA GLY A 23 -0.81 2.44 35.13
C GLY A 23 0.23 1.43 35.60
N THR A 24 0.05 0.13 35.33
CA THR A 24 0.98 -0.94 35.72
C THR A 24 1.79 -1.47 34.54
N ASN A 25 2.62 -2.49 34.79
CA ASN A 25 3.38 -3.19 33.74
C ASN A 25 2.49 -3.97 32.74
N THR A 26 1.16 -3.95 32.91
CA THR A 26 0.18 -4.62 32.04
C THR A 26 -0.25 -3.79 30.82
N ASN A 27 0.26 -2.56 30.64
CA ASN A 27 -0.11 -1.68 29.51
C ASN A 27 -0.02 -2.36 28.14
N ARG A 28 0.94 -3.27 27.95
CA ARG A 28 1.06 -4.04 26.70
C ARG A 28 -0.13 -4.98 26.49
N ASP A 29 -0.54 -5.69 27.55
CA ASP A 29 -1.71 -6.56 27.51
C ASP A 29 -2.99 -5.77 27.30
N ALA A 30 -3.08 -4.54 27.85
CA ALA A 30 -4.19 -3.63 27.60
C ALA A 30 -4.29 -3.23 26.12
N LEU A 31 -3.17 -2.85 25.48
CA LEU A 31 -3.12 -2.54 24.05
C LEU A 31 -3.49 -3.75 23.18
N LYS A 32 -3.05 -4.95 23.57
CA LYS A 32 -3.41 -6.19 22.86
C LYS A 32 -4.89 -6.52 22.96
N LYS A 33 -5.48 -6.36 24.15
CA LYS A 33 -6.93 -6.49 24.35
C LYS A 33 -7.71 -5.48 23.52
N ALA A 34 -7.14 -4.30 23.27
CA ALA A 34 -7.71 -3.29 22.38
C ALA A 34 -7.57 -3.63 20.88
N GLY A 35 -6.80 -4.65 20.51
CA GLY A 35 -6.66 -5.15 19.14
C GLY A 35 -5.28 -4.96 18.51
N MET A 36 -4.32 -4.32 19.19
CA MET A 36 -2.95 -4.24 18.69
C MET A 36 -2.26 -5.61 18.75
N THR A 37 -1.42 -5.91 17.77
CA THR A 37 -0.50 -7.06 17.83
C THR A 37 0.54 -6.87 18.95
N GLU A 38 1.19 -7.96 19.38
CA GLU A 38 2.30 -7.90 20.35
C GLU A 38 3.40 -6.94 19.87
N THR A 39 3.74 -7.00 18.57
CA THR A 39 4.75 -6.14 17.94
C THR A 39 4.32 -4.68 17.94
N GLN A 40 3.08 -4.38 17.52
CA GLN A 40 2.54 -3.01 17.59
C GLN A 40 2.55 -2.45 19.01
N ALA A 41 2.04 -3.20 19.98
CA ALA A 41 1.97 -2.76 21.37
C ALA A 41 3.36 -2.50 21.95
N THR A 42 4.34 -3.34 21.62
CA THR A 42 5.74 -3.16 22.06
C THR A 42 6.36 -1.89 21.45
N ILE A 43 6.15 -1.67 20.16
CA ILE A 43 6.67 -0.47 19.47
C ILE A 43 5.94 0.80 19.95
N PHE A 44 4.64 0.72 20.21
CA PHE A 44 3.88 1.85 20.74
C PHE A 44 4.45 2.29 22.09
N LEU A 45 4.66 1.35 23.01
CA LEU A 45 5.21 1.63 24.35
C LEU A 45 6.69 2.02 24.35
N SER A 46 7.44 1.75 23.27
CA SER A 46 8.79 2.30 23.11
C SER A 46 8.82 3.75 22.64
N LYS A 47 7.70 4.25 22.09
CA LYS A 47 7.54 5.62 21.60
C LYS A 47 6.77 6.52 22.56
N TYR A 48 5.79 5.98 23.29
CA TYR A 48 4.86 6.77 24.10
C TYR A 48 4.77 6.31 25.54
N LYS A 49 4.72 7.28 26.45
CA LYS A 49 4.29 7.09 27.84
C LYS A 49 2.81 7.42 27.96
N ILE A 50 2.10 6.67 28.79
CA ILE A 50 0.74 6.98 29.21
C ILE A 50 0.84 7.90 30.41
N ILE A 51 0.40 9.15 30.27
CA ILE A 51 0.50 10.15 31.35
C ILE A 51 -0.76 10.15 32.22
N ALA A 52 -1.94 10.09 31.59
CA ALA A 52 -3.22 10.03 32.28
C ALA A 52 -4.27 9.40 31.37
N GLN A 53 -5.25 8.72 31.96
CA GLN A 53 -6.46 8.29 31.27
C GLN A 53 -7.66 8.78 32.06
N CYS A 54 -8.62 9.37 31.36
CA CYS A 54 -9.98 9.57 31.84
C CYS A 54 -10.70 8.25 31.53
N PRO A 55 -10.89 7.36 32.51
CA PRO A 55 -11.46 6.05 32.25
C PRO A 55 -12.91 6.20 31.78
N GLU A 56 -13.44 5.13 31.21
CA GLU A 56 -14.84 5.02 30.89
C GLU A 56 -15.75 5.25 32.10
N ASP A 57 -16.85 5.94 31.89
CA ASP A 57 -17.93 6.09 32.85
C ASP A 57 -19.28 5.68 32.23
N ILE A 58 -20.39 5.94 32.92
CA ILE A 58 -21.75 5.65 32.43
C ILE A 58 -22.11 6.33 31.09
N THR A 59 -21.33 7.34 30.67
CA THR A 59 -21.52 8.00 29.38
C THR A 59 -20.77 7.28 28.25
N GLY A 60 -19.87 6.34 28.55
CA GLY A 60 -19.04 5.63 27.56
C GLY A 60 -17.83 6.42 27.04
N SER A 61 -17.60 7.64 27.56
CA SER A 61 -16.50 8.51 27.12
C SER A 61 -15.17 8.13 27.78
N SER A 62 -14.11 8.06 26.97
CA SER A 62 -12.74 7.85 27.45
C SER A 62 -11.76 8.71 26.65
N ALA A 63 -10.73 9.21 27.33
CA ALA A 63 -9.65 9.96 26.68
C ALA A 63 -8.33 9.67 27.39
N THR A 64 -7.24 9.68 26.62
CA THR A 64 -5.90 9.36 27.11
C THR A 64 -4.92 10.46 26.71
N VAL A 65 -4.07 10.87 27.65
CA VAL A 65 -2.92 11.74 27.39
C VAL A 65 -1.67 10.88 27.22
N PHE A 66 -1.09 10.96 26.03
CA PHE A 66 0.17 10.29 25.71
C PHE A 66 1.30 11.32 25.61
N GLU A 67 2.50 10.96 26.06
CA GLU A 67 3.72 11.74 25.89
C GLU A 67 4.68 10.98 24.98
N GLU A 68 5.11 11.61 23.88
CA GLU A 68 6.16 11.05 23.02
C GLU A 68 7.51 11.14 23.73
N ILE A 69 8.17 10.00 23.90
CA ILE A 69 9.40 9.87 24.70
C ILE A 69 10.54 10.71 24.11
N SER A 70 10.64 10.78 22.79
CA SER A 70 11.74 11.48 22.10
C SER A 70 11.62 13.00 22.16
N THR A 71 10.41 13.55 22.25
CA THR A 71 10.16 15.00 22.17
C THR A 71 9.62 15.61 23.45
N GLY A 72 9.08 14.79 24.37
CA GLY A 72 8.33 15.24 25.54
C GLY A 72 6.98 15.88 25.20
N LYS A 73 6.57 15.90 23.92
CA LYS A 73 5.29 16.47 23.50
C LYS A 73 4.13 15.60 23.95
N ARG A 74 3.04 16.23 24.38
CA ARG A 74 1.83 15.56 24.84
C ARG A 74 0.68 15.70 23.87
N TYR A 75 -0.05 14.61 23.71
CA TYR A 75 -1.12 14.42 22.75
C TYR A 75 -2.37 13.93 23.47
N LEU A 76 -3.53 14.38 23.01
CA LEU A 76 -4.82 13.92 23.51
C LEU A 76 -5.44 12.95 22.50
N ALA A 77 -5.82 11.75 22.93
CA ALA A 77 -6.61 10.85 22.12
C ALA A 77 -7.97 10.61 22.79
N VAL A 78 -9.04 10.57 21.99
CA VAL A 78 -10.40 10.36 22.46
C VAL A 78 -10.96 9.09 21.84
N ARG A 79 -11.43 8.19 22.70
CA ARG A 79 -12.00 6.91 22.28
C ARG A 79 -13.38 7.13 21.68
N GLY A 80 -13.70 6.36 20.64
CA GLY A 80 -15.07 6.16 20.19
C GLY A 80 -15.86 5.25 21.13
N THR A 81 -16.94 4.68 20.62
CA THR A 81 -17.79 3.70 21.32
C THR A 81 -17.02 2.42 21.66
N GLU A 82 -17.52 1.65 22.63
CA GLU A 82 -16.79 0.62 23.39
C GLU A 82 -16.09 -0.48 22.55
N SER A 83 -16.48 -0.68 21.28
CA SER A 83 -15.87 -1.67 20.40
C SER A 83 -15.29 -1.03 19.14
N VAL A 84 -14.15 -1.56 18.72
CA VAL A 84 -13.41 -1.18 17.49
C VAL A 84 -14.25 -1.38 16.21
N GLY A 85 -15.43 -2.00 16.30
CA GLY A 85 -16.39 -2.19 15.21
C GLY A 85 -17.88 -1.97 15.58
N ASP A 86 -18.20 -1.20 16.62
CA ASP A 86 -19.62 -0.93 16.96
C ASP A 86 -20.29 0.02 15.96
N LEU A 87 -20.87 -0.57 14.92
CA LEU A 87 -21.63 0.11 13.86
C LEU A 87 -23.02 0.59 14.31
N ILE A 88 -23.56 0.11 15.44
CA ILE A 88 -24.97 0.38 15.80
C ILE A 88 -25.11 1.80 16.34
N VAL A 89 -24.22 2.21 17.24
CA VAL A 89 -24.21 3.58 17.78
C VAL A 89 -23.83 4.59 16.69
N ASP A 90 -22.90 4.21 15.82
CA ASP A 90 -22.46 5.03 14.69
C ASP A 90 -23.55 5.17 13.62
N GLY A 91 -24.35 4.13 13.36
CA GLY A 91 -25.50 4.19 12.45
C GLY A 91 -26.61 5.10 12.97
N ILE A 92 -26.78 5.19 14.29
CA ILE A 92 -27.71 6.14 14.93
C ILE A 92 -27.19 7.58 14.74
N LEU A 93 -25.88 7.83 14.89
CA LEU A 93 -25.27 9.14 14.64
C LEU A 93 -25.43 9.62 13.21
N ALA A 94 -25.36 8.69 12.23
CA ALA A 94 -25.58 8.97 10.82
C ALA A 94 -27.05 9.32 10.48
N LEU A 95 -28.01 8.95 11.33
CA LEU A 95 -29.45 9.25 11.18
C LEU A 95 -29.91 10.49 11.96
N GLY A 96 -29.06 11.01 12.85
CA GLY A 96 -29.29 12.23 13.60
C GLY A 96 -28.35 12.31 14.81
N PHE A 97 -27.83 13.51 15.11
CA PHE A 97 -26.92 13.70 16.23
C PHE A 97 -27.67 13.58 17.57
N PRO A 98 -27.36 12.59 18.42
CA PRO A 98 -28.11 12.33 19.63
C PRO A 98 -27.69 13.24 20.77
N SER A 99 -28.66 13.61 21.61
CA SER A 99 -28.49 14.48 22.79
C SER A 99 -27.55 13.91 23.86
N TYR A 100 -27.20 12.62 23.81
CA TYR A 100 -26.25 11.99 24.75
C TYR A 100 -24.77 12.31 24.47
N CYS A 101 -24.43 12.87 23.30
CA CYS A 101 -23.05 13.30 23.01
C CYS A 101 -22.62 14.49 23.89
N ASN A 102 -23.59 15.29 24.37
CA ASN A 102 -23.32 16.47 25.19
C ASN A 102 -22.75 16.14 26.59
N PRO A 103 -23.30 15.16 27.35
CA PRO A 103 -22.68 14.69 28.59
C PRO A 103 -21.23 14.21 28.44
N GLN A 104 -20.95 13.39 27.44
CA GLN A 104 -19.60 12.89 27.14
C GLN A 104 -18.63 14.04 26.92
N PHE A 105 -19.01 14.97 26.03
CA PHE A 105 -18.20 16.16 25.72
C PHE A 105 -17.98 17.05 26.93
N THR A 106 -19.03 17.37 27.70
CA THR A 106 -18.94 18.24 28.88
C THR A 106 -17.97 17.67 29.91
N ARG A 107 -18.04 16.36 30.15
CA ARG A 107 -17.10 15.65 31.04
C ARG A 107 -15.67 15.75 30.53
N LEU A 108 -15.44 15.41 29.27
CA LEU A 108 -14.09 15.45 28.68
C LEU A 108 -13.52 16.86 28.71
N CYS A 109 -14.31 17.90 28.45
CA CYS A 109 -13.88 19.30 28.61
C CYS A 109 -13.49 19.64 30.04
N GLY A 110 -14.27 19.19 31.04
CA GLY A 110 -13.90 19.34 32.45
C GLY A 110 -12.55 18.69 32.75
N GLN A 111 -12.34 17.45 32.29
CA GLN A 111 -11.10 16.72 32.50
C GLN A 111 -9.90 17.34 31.78
N VAL A 112 -10.08 17.74 30.52
CA VAL A 112 -9.03 18.39 29.72
C VAL A 112 -8.63 19.72 30.35
N SER A 113 -9.59 20.51 30.85
CA SER A 113 -9.31 21.75 31.60
C SER A 113 -8.47 21.48 32.84
N GLN A 114 -8.77 20.42 33.60
CA GLN A 114 -7.97 20.02 34.76
C GLN A 114 -6.55 19.61 34.35
N TRP A 115 -6.41 18.83 33.28
CA TRP A 115 -5.11 18.38 32.78
C TRP A 115 -4.25 19.53 32.26
N LEU A 116 -4.85 20.54 31.64
CA LEU A 116 -4.15 21.75 31.23
C LEU A 116 -3.71 22.57 32.45
N ALA A 117 -4.59 22.70 33.46
CA ALA A 117 -4.32 23.47 34.66
C ALA A 117 -3.22 22.86 35.55
N ASN A 118 -3.18 21.53 35.68
CA ASN A 118 -2.19 20.83 36.49
C ASN A 118 -0.92 20.43 35.69
N GLY A 119 -0.87 20.78 34.40
CA GLY A 119 0.25 20.47 33.52
C GLY A 119 0.34 19.01 33.07
N THR A 120 -0.68 18.17 33.29
CA THR A 120 -0.80 16.82 32.70
C THR A 120 -0.89 16.88 31.18
N LEU A 121 -1.59 17.86 30.60
CA LEU A 121 -1.62 18.14 29.17
C LEU A 121 -0.98 19.52 28.93
N SER A 122 -0.16 19.62 27.88
CA SER A 122 0.51 20.87 27.53
C SER A 122 -0.32 21.67 26.52
N SER A 123 -0.25 23.01 26.56
CA SER A 123 -0.76 23.84 25.46
C SER A 123 -0.03 23.51 24.15
N GLY A 124 -0.70 23.71 23.03
CA GLY A 124 -0.24 23.30 21.69
C GLY A 124 -0.43 21.80 21.42
N PHE A 125 -1.30 21.11 22.17
CA PHE A 125 -1.59 19.69 21.97
C PHE A 125 -2.37 19.46 20.68
N SER A 126 -2.20 18.29 20.06
CA SER A 126 -3.17 17.80 19.08
C SER A 126 -4.20 16.90 19.76
N VAL A 127 -5.38 16.82 19.16
CA VAL A 127 -6.42 15.88 19.57
C VAL A 127 -6.79 14.95 18.42
N THR A 128 -6.81 13.64 18.69
CA THR A 128 -7.15 12.62 17.70
C THR A 128 -8.30 11.74 18.19
N GLY A 129 -9.09 11.20 17.26
CA GLY A 129 -10.14 10.26 17.61
C GLY A 129 -10.65 9.46 16.41
N HIS A 130 -11.10 8.25 16.70
CA HIS A 130 -11.69 7.33 15.73
C HIS A 130 -13.21 7.24 15.93
N SER A 131 -13.98 7.04 14.85
CA SER A 131 -15.44 6.87 14.93
C SER A 131 -16.09 8.08 15.67
N LEU A 132 -16.98 7.89 16.65
CA LEU A 132 -17.54 8.95 17.50
C LEU A 132 -16.45 9.76 18.23
N GLY A 133 -15.32 9.14 18.56
CA GLY A 133 -14.16 9.81 19.15
C GLY A 133 -13.62 10.93 18.26
N GLY A 134 -13.76 10.80 16.94
CA GLY A 134 -13.39 11.85 15.99
C GLY A 134 -14.24 13.11 16.14
N TYR A 135 -15.55 12.98 16.35
CA TYR A 135 -16.42 14.12 16.62
C TYR A 135 -16.12 14.79 17.96
N LEU A 136 -15.89 13.98 19.00
CA LEU A 136 -15.46 14.50 20.31
C LEU A 136 -14.12 15.22 20.20
N ALA A 137 -13.18 14.71 19.38
CA ALA A 137 -11.91 15.38 19.10
C ALA A 137 -12.12 16.75 18.44
N VAL A 138 -13.00 16.86 17.44
CA VAL A 138 -13.35 18.16 16.83
C VAL A 138 -14.01 19.11 17.82
N ALA A 139 -14.93 18.60 18.66
CA ALA A 139 -15.63 19.41 19.65
C ALA A 139 -14.65 19.95 20.71
N ILE A 140 -13.77 19.10 21.23
CA ILE A 140 -12.71 19.47 22.18
C ILE A 140 -11.73 20.45 21.53
N GLY A 141 -11.25 20.18 20.33
CA GLY A 141 -10.36 21.09 19.60
C GLY A 141 -11.00 22.46 19.38
N THR A 142 -12.30 22.51 19.12
CA THR A 142 -13.08 23.76 18.98
C THR A 142 -13.19 24.51 20.30
N TRP A 143 -13.53 23.82 21.39
CA TRP A 143 -13.64 24.40 22.72
C TRP A 143 -12.31 24.96 23.23
N PHE A 144 -11.20 24.25 22.96
CA PHE A 144 -9.85 24.63 23.34
C PHE A 144 -9.06 25.21 22.17
N SER A 145 -9.70 25.92 21.24
CA SER A 145 -9.07 26.43 20.01
C SER A 145 -7.86 27.36 20.22
N GLY A 146 -7.76 28.02 21.38
CA GLY A 146 -6.58 28.80 21.77
C GLY A 146 -5.40 27.96 22.30
N GLN A 147 -5.58 26.65 22.45
CA GLN A 147 -4.59 25.74 23.05
C GLN A 147 -4.40 24.44 22.26
N ALA A 148 -5.33 24.06 21.38
CA ALA A 148 -5.18 22.92 20.48
C ALA A 148 -4.54 23.35 19.15
N ASN A 149 -3.59 22.56 18.64
CA ASN A 149 -2.81 22.87 17.43
C ASN A 149 -2.99 21.81 16.31
N GLY A 150 -4.11 21.10 16.31
CA GLY A 150 -4.46 20.14 15.27
C GLY A 150 -5.52 19.16 15.73
N VAL A 151 -6.45 18.83 14.83
CA VAL A 151 -7.48 17.82 15.06
C VAL A 151 -7.41 16.76 13.98
N TYR A 152 -7.34 15.50 14.39
CA TYR A 152 -7.28 14.36 13.48
C TYR A 152 -8.47 13.44 13.74
N THR A 153 -9.23 13.13 12.70
CA THR A 153 -10.35 12.20 12.79
C THR A 153 -10.10 11.01 11.90
N TYR A 154 -10.45 9.81 12.36
CA TYR A 154 -10.26 8.57 11.61
C TYR A 154 -11.60 7.87 11.49
N ASN A 155 -12.08 7.64 10.26
CA ASN A 155 -13.38 7.02 9.99
C ASN A 155 -14.52 7.63 10.83
N ALA A 156 -14.50 8.95 11.06
CA ALA A 156 -15.63 9.61 11.71
C ALA A 156 -16.87 9.45 10.79
N PRO A 157 -18.07 9.17 11.35
CA PRO A 157 -19.31 9.21 10.58
C PRO A 157 -19.48 10.56 9.88
N GLY A 158 -20.34 10.68 8.88
CA GLY A 158 -20.85 11.99 8.47
C GLY A 158 -22.09 12.40 9.27
N LEU A 159 -22.51 13.66 9.12
CA LEU A 159 -23.65 14.24 9.82
C LEU A 159 -24.90 14.12 8.95
N GLY A 160 -25.87 13.32 9.38
CA GLY A 160 -27.16 13.18 8.70
C GLY A 160 -28.17 14.25 9.10
N SER A 161 -28.71 14.98 8.12
CA SER A 161 -30.06 15.51 8.20
C SER A 161 -30.63 15.71 6.79
N LEU A 162 -31.85 15.23 6.57
CA LEU A 162 -32.67 15.55 5.40
C LEU A 162 -33.11 17.04 5.39
N VAL A 163 -32.82 17.80 6.47
CA VAL A 163 -33.18 19.22 6.65
C VAL A 163 -32.15 19.95 7.54
N GLY A 164 -31.35 20.86 6.98
CA GLY A 164 -30.48 21.78 7.74
C GLY A 164 -28.96 21.65 7.49
N ASN A 165 -28.18 22.58 8.04
CA ASN A 165 -26.72 22.60 7.94
C ASN A 165 -26.09 21.65 8.97
N ALA A 166 -25.31 20.67 8.51
CA ALA A 166 -24.62 19.71 9.37
C ALA A 166 -23.72 20.36 10.44
N LEU A 167 -23.05 21.45 10.09
CA LEU A 167 -22.24 22.19 11.06
C LEU A 167 -23.09 22.71 12.23
N ASP A 168 -24.32 23.14 11.95
CA ASP A 168 -25.23 23.64 12.98
C ASP A 168 -25.80 22.50 13.84
N ALA A 169 -26.03 21.32 13.24
CA ALA A 169 -26.41 20.11 13.99
C ALA A 169 -25.29 19.65 14.94
N PHE A 170 -24.04 19.60 14.45
CA PHE A 170 -22.87 19.28 15.26
C PHE A 170 -22.70 20.30 16.40
N ARG A 171 -22.75 21.59 16.08
CA ARG A 171 -22.64 22.65 17.08
C ARG A 171 -23.74 22.56 18.13
N ALA A 172 -24.99 22.37 17.72
CA ALA A 172 -26.11 22.24 18.64
C ALA A 172 -25.93 21.04 19.58
N ALA A 173 -25.48 19.89 19.05
CA ALA A 173 -25.27 18.69 19.84
C ALA A 173 -24.21 18.85 20.94
N PHE A 174 -23.15 19.61 20.67
CA PHE A 174 -22.08 19.86 21.64
C PHE A 174 -22.21 21.19 22.40
N GLY A 175 -23.30 21.95 22.20
CA GLY A 175 -23.47 23.26 22.82
C GLY A 175 -22.48 24.32 22.32
N LEU A 176 -21.97 24.16 21.09
CA LEU A 176 -20.98 25.01 20.43
C LEU A 176 -21.60 26.01 19.45
N SER A 177 -22.90 26.29 19.55
CA SER A 177 -23.66 27.11 18.58
C SER A 177 -23.06 28.49 18.30
N ASN A 178 -22.29 29.05 19.23
CA ASN A 178 -21.64 30.36 19.11
C ASN A 178 -20.14 30.29 18.75
N LEU A 179 -19.60 29.09 18.49
CA LEU A 179 -18.18 28.88 18.25
C LEU A 179 -17.88 28.58 16.77
N THR A 180 -16.83 29.21 16.26
CA THR A 180 -16.23 28.82 14.99
C THR A 180 -15.48 27.52 15.21
N LEU A 181 -15.64 26.59 14.28
CA LEU A 181 -14.96 25.30 14.33
C LEU A 181 -13.44 25.53 14.34
N VAL A 182 -12.71 24.69 15.06
CA VAL A 182 -11.24 24.74 15.05
C VAL A 182 -10.69 24.62 13.63
N ASN A 183 -9.69 25.44 13.31
CA ASN A 183 -8.98 25.35 12.04
C ASN A 183 -8.10 24.09 12.01
N GLY A 184 -7.83 23.54 10.82
CA GLY A 184 -6.88 22.43 10.66
C GLY A 184 -7.44 21.05 11.05
N ILE A 185 -8.72 20.80 10.79
CA ILE A 185 -9.32 19.47 10.92
C ILE A 185 -8.85 18.59 9.76
N THR A 186 -8.09 17.56 10.10
CA THR A 186 -7.62 16.51 9.19
C THR A 186 -8.55 15.32 9.30
N ASN A 187 -9.44 15.15 8.32
CA ASN A 187 -10.43 14.08 8.32
C ASN A 187 -9.95 12.89 7.49
N VAL A 188 -9.47 11.83 8.12
CA VAL A 188 -8.93 10.63 7.46
C VAL A 188 -9.99 9.54 7.34
N ARG A 189 -10.12 8.91 6.17
CA ARG A 189 -11.12 7.89 5.89
C ARG A 189 -10.57 6.78 4.98
N GLY A 190 -11.00 5.54 5.19
CA GLY A 190 -10.76 4.44 4.23
C GLY A 190 -11.52 4.63 2.90
N THR A 191 -10.85 4.52 1.75
CA THR A 191 -11.44 4.76 0.40
C THR A 191 -12.33 3.65 -0.10
N ALA A 192 -12.13 2.44 0.37
CA ALA A 192 -12.48 1.30 -0.43
C ALA A 192 -13.93 0.85 -0.06
N GLY A 193 -14.83 0.96 -1.04
CA GLY A 193 -16.24 0.49 -1.04
C GLY A 193 -17.28 1.17 -0.14
N ILE A 194 -18.39 0.45 0.12
CA ILE A 194 -19.54 0.94 0.90
C ILE A 194 -19.15 0.89 2.38
N SER A 195 -18.89 2.03 3.01
CA SER A 195 -19.02 2.11 4.47
C SER A 195 -20.45 2.48 4.81
N LEU A 196 -21.08 1.71 5.70
CA LEU A 196 -22.45 1.98 6.17
C LEU A 196 -22.53 3.29 6.98
N ILE A 197 -21.40 3.89 7.35
CA ILE A 197 -21.36 4.97 8.32
C ILE A 197 -20.35 6.06 7.96
N SER A 198 -19.10 5.68 7.67
CA SER A 198 -18.10 6.65 7.21
C SER A 198 -18.50 7.12 5.80
N GLY A 199 -18.84 8.39 5.64
CA GLY A 199 -19.28 8.96 4.35
C GLY A 199 -20.79 9.09 4.14
N ILE A 200 -21.65 8.63 5.06
CA ILE A 200 -23.08 9.01 5.03
C ILE A 200 -23.24 10.38 5.70
N GLY A 201 -23.87 11.33 5.01
CA GLY A 201 -24.12 12.68 5.53
C GLY A 201 -23.01 13.68 5.23
N THR A 202 -23.21 14.93 5.63
CA THR A 202 -22.25 16.02 5.37
C THR A 202 -21.06 15.92 6.32
N GLN A 203 -19.85 16.01 5.79
CA GLN A 203 -18.60 15.93 6.57
C GLN A 203 -18.23 17.30 7.16
N LEU A 204 -17.54 17.31 8.31
CA LEU A 204 -17.04 18.54 8.95
C LEU A 204 -15.81 19.15 8.27
N SER A 205 -15.06 18.32 7.53
CA SER A 205 -13.90 18.71 6.72
C SER A 205 -13.78 17.73 5.53
N PRO A 206 -13.29 18.17 4.35
CA PRO A 206 -13.06 17.28 3.22
C PRO A 206 -12.19 16.07 3.62
N PRO A 207 -12.58 14.84 3.24
CA PRO A 207 -11.85 13.65 3.66
C PRO A 207 -10.52 13.47 2.90
N LEU A 208 -9.47 13.13 3.63
CA LEU A 208 -8.24 12.50 3.17
C LEU A 208 -8.46 10.99 3.13
N CYS A 209 -8.57 10.51 1.92
CA CYS A 209 -8.91 9.14 1.58
C CYS A 209 -7.65 8.25 1.59
N VAL A 210 -7.68 7.11 2.30
CA VAL A 210 -6.58 6.14 2.43
C VAL A 210 -7.05 4.78 1.89
N GLU A 211 -6.28 4.15 1.01
CA GLU A 211 -6.57 2.81 0.51
C GLU A 211 -6.50 1.75 1.62
N THR A 212 -7.50 0.87 1.70
CA THR A 212 -7.58 -0.21 2.70
C THR A 212 -8.00 -1.53 2.05
N GLU A 213 -7.52 -2.66 2.58
CA GLU A 213 -7.78 -4.00 2.01
C GLU A 213 -9.22 -4.50 2.21
N SER A 214 -10.04 -3.77 2.97
CA SER A 214 -11.36 -4.20 3.44
C SER A 214 -12.52 -3.59 2.67
N SER A 215 -12.28 -3.27 1.40
CA SER A 215 -13.09 -2.38 0.56
C SER A 215 -14.58 -2.71 0.53
N LEU A 216 -14.94 -3.96 0.25
CA LEU A 216 -16.33 -4.36 0.08
C LEU A 216 -17.02 -4.77 1.38
N ASN A 217 -16.32 -4.69 2.53
CA ASN A 217 -16.87 -5.03 3.83
C ASN A 217 -17.10 -3.74 4.65
N PRO A 218 -18.35 -3.28 4.78
CA PRO A 218 -18.67 -2.02 5.46
C PRO A 218 -18.20 -1.95 6.91
N VAL A 219 -18.16 -3.10 7.60
CA VAL A 219 -17.71 -3.20 9.00
C VAL A 219 -16.19 -3.08 9.06
N ALA A 220 -15.50 -3.80 8.19
CA ALA A 220 -14.04 -3.84 8.18
C ALA A 220 -13.45 -2.52 7.63
N ASN A 221 -14.11 -1.83 6.71
CA ASN A 221 -13.68 -0.50 6.23
C ASN A 221 -13.87 0.61 7.28
N HIS A 222 -14.76 0.43 8.26
CA HIS A 222 -14.90 1.35 9.39
C HIS A 222 -13.85 1.12 10.48
N SER A 223 -13.11 0.01 10.45
CA SER A 223 -12.13 -0.34 11.49
C SER A 223 -10.90 0.58 11.49
N ILE A 224 -10.50 1.03 12.68
CA ILE A 224 -9.22 1.73 12.87
C ILE A 224 -8.02 0.82 12.56
N VAL A 225 -8.18 -0.51 12.66
CA VAL A 225 -7.10 -1.48 12.46
C VAL A 225 -6.59 -1.42 11.02
N GLY A 226 -7.47 -1.66 10.04
CA GLY A 226 -7.09 -1.65 8.63
C GLY A 226 -6.59 -0.28 8.15
N LEU A 227 -7.15 0.80 8.70
CA LEU A 227 -6.70 2.15 8.41
C LEU A 227 -5.30 2.43 8.98
N THR A 228 -5.03 1.97 10.20
CA THR A 228 -3.70 2.09 10.83
C THR A 228 -2.65 1.25 10.10
N ASP A 229 -3.01 0.04 9.64
CA ASP A 229 -2.13 -0.82 8.84
C ASP A 229 -1.71 -0.13 7.53
N SER A 230 -2.68 0.48 6.85
CA SER A 230 -2.45 1.19 5.59
C SER A 230 -1.60 2.45 5.79
N LEU A 231 -1.86 3.19 6.89
CA LEU A 231 -1.04 4.35 7.27
C LEU A 231 0.37 3.96 7.73
N ALA A 232 0.58 2.76 8.27
CA ALA A 232 1.91 2.26 8.59
C ALA A 232 2.76 2.06 7.32
N ILE A 233 2.14 1.59 6.23
CA ILE A 233 2.78 1.55 4.90
C ILE A 233 3.02 2.97 4.36
N ALA A 234 2.01 3.85 4.40
CA ALA A 234 2.19 5.24 3.97
C ALA A 234 3.36 5.93 4.70
N ASN A 235 3.49 5.69 6.01
CA ASN A 235 4.60 6.18 6.82
C ASN A 235 5.94 5.56 6.40
N LEU A 236 5.98 4.25 6.14
CA LEU A 236 7.18 3.57 5.62
C LEU A 236 7.66 4.21 4.32
N PHE A 237 6.77 4.41 3.35
CA PHE A 237 7.08 5.10 2.09
C PHE A 237 7.57 6.52 2.35
N SER A 238 6.90 7.28 3.23
CA SER A 238 7.29 8.66 3.55
C SER A 238 8.61 8.81 4.30
N LYS A 239 9.10 7.74 4.94
CA LYS A 239 10.43 7.73 5.54
C LYS A 239 11.52 7.60 4.48
N LEU A 240 11.27 6.85 3.40
CA LEU A 240 12.16 6.76 2.25
C LEU A 240 12.13 8.04 1.44
N ASP A 241 10.93 8.47 1.04
CA ASP A 241 10.69 9.68 0.26
C ASP A 241 9.80 10.65 1.05
N PRO A 242 10.38 11.64 1.76
CA PRO A 242 9.62 12.62 2.53
C PRO A 242 8.69 13.51 1.70
N SER A 243 8.84 13.53 0.37
CA SER A 243 8.01 14.30 -0.55
C SER A 243 6.78 13.53 -1.06
N ILE A 244 6.71 12.21 -0.84
CA ILE A 244 5.59 11.39 -1.29
C ILE A 244 4.29 11.82 -0.59
N ASP A 245 3.22 11.94 -1.38
CA ASP A 245 1.89 12.28 -0.89
C ASP A 245 0.99 11.03 -0.77
N LEU A 246 -0.15 11.20 -0.10
CA LEU A 246 -1.10 10.11 0.14
C LEU A 246 -1.69 9.58 -1.16
N ALA A 247 -1.88 10.44 -2.17
CA ALA A 247 -2.43 10.05 -3.46
C ALA A 247 -1.52 9.06 -4.17
N THR A 248 -0.22 9.34 -4.21
CA THR A 248 0.80 8.45 -4.79
C THR A 248 0.85 7.12 -4.05
N VAL A 249 0.79 7.13 -2.72
CA VAL A 249 0.74 5.88 -1.94
C VAL A 249 -0.52 5.07 -2.26
N ASN A 250 -1.70 5.70 -2.36
CA ASN A 250 -2.94 4.99 -2.70
C ASN A 250 -2.86 4.36 -4.09
N THR A 251 -2.36 5.08 -5.09
CA THR A 251 -2.07 4.56 -6.44
C THR A 251 -1.14 3.35 -6.39
N ILE A 252 -0.09 3.38 -5.56
CA ILE A 252 0.78 2.21 -5.36
C ILE A 252 -0.01 1.05 -4.74
N LEU A 253 -0.78 1.28 -3.68
CA LEU A 253 -1.56 0.23 -3.02
C LEU A 253 -2.59 -0.41 -3.98
N GLN A 254 -3.24 0.38 -4.83
CA GLN A 254 -4.20 -0.14 -5.81
C GLN A 254 -3.54 -0.94 -6.94
N SER A 255 -2.26 -0.69 -7.22
CA SER A 255 -1.56 -1.29 -8.36
C SER A 255 -0.66 -2.49 -8.00
N VAL A 256 -0.37 -2.74 -6.72
CA VAL A 256 0.53 -3.83 -6.30
C VAL A 256 -0.11 -5.22 -6.31
N SER A 257 -1.43 -5.33 -6.12
CA SER A 257 -2.13 -6.63 -6.05
C SER A 257 -3.64 -6.49 -6.29
N ASN A 258 -4.23 -7.45 -7.04
CA ASN A 258 -5.68 -7.74 -7.13
C ASN A 258 -6.10 -8.88 -6.17
N THR A 259 -5.25 -9.28 -5.22
CA THR A 259 -5.58 -10.35 -4.29
C THR A 259 -5.95 -9.75 -2.94
N SER A 260 -7.20 -9.95 -2.53
CA SER A 260 -7.72 -9.48 -1.24
C SER A 260 -6.82 -9.89 -0.06
N GLY A 261 -6.48 -8.92 0.79
CA GLY A 261 -5.63 -9.14 1.98
C GLY A 261 -4.15 -9.41 1.71
N SER A 262 -3.65 -9.02 0.53
CA SER A 262 -2.22 -9.10 0.18
C SER A 262 -1.62 -7.78 -0.30
N THR A 263 -2.42 -6.72 -0.38
CA THR A 263 -2.02 -5.42 -0.93
C THR A 263 -0.97 -4.75 -0.06
N LEU A 264 -1.17 -4.73 1.25
CA LEU A 264 -0.22 -4.12 2.19
C LEU A 264 1.06 -4.94 2.28
N GLU A 265 0.95 -6.26 2.32
CA GLU A 265 2.07 -7.19 2.29
C GLU A 265 2.89 -7.05 1.00
N ALA A 266 2.25 -6.98 -0.17
CA ALA A 266 2.92 -6.82 -1.46
C ALA A 266 3.65 -5.47 -1.56
N ALA A 267 3.05 -4.38 -1.09
CA ALA A 267 3.69 -3.07 -1.03
C ALA A 267 4.92 -3.07 -0.10
N LEU A 268 4.80 -3.70 1.07
CA LEU A 268 5.91 -3.89 2.00
C LEU A 268 7.03 -4.73 1.39
N ASP A 269 6.70 -5.88 0.82
CA ASP A 269 7.67 -6.81 0.24
C ASP A 269 8.38 -6.23 -0.98
N SER A 270 7.74 -5.35 -1.75
CA SER A 270 8.39 -4.63 -2.85
C SER A 270 9.60 -3.81 -2.36
N ILE A 271 9.50 -3.20 -1.17
CA ILE A 271 10.62 -2.49 -0.53
C ILE A 271 11.59 -3.47 0.16
N ARG A 272 11.07 -4.51 0.83
CA ARG A 272 11.94 -5.50 1.50
C ARG A 272 12.86 -6.22 0.51
N LYS A 273 12.33 -6.59 -0.65
CA LYS A 273 13.08 -7.24 -1.74
C LYS A 273 14.15 -6.33 -2.33
N LEU A 274 13.87 -5.05 -2.50
CA LEU A 274 14.88 -4.05 -2.90
C LEU A 274 16.04 -3.98 -1.89
N LEU A 275 15.78 -4.30 -0.63
CA LEU A 275 16.77 -4.33 0.45
C LEU A 275 17.32 -5.74 0.74
N GLY A 276 17.19 -6.65 -0.22
CA GLY A 276 17.82 -7.98 -0.20
C GLY A 276 17.08 -9.05 0.62
N GLN A 277 15.85 -8.79 1.07
CA GLN A 277 15.02 -9.81 1.71
C GLN A 277 14.34 -10.68 0.65
N THR A 278 14.42 -12.00 0.78
CA THR A 278 13.89 -12.93 -0.24
C THR A 278 12.59 -13.61 0.17
N ASP A 279 12.24 -13.57 1.46
CA ASP A 279 10.99 -14.10 1.99
C ASP A 279 9.81 -13.14 1.77
N THR A 280 8.60 -13.70 1.72
CA THR A 280 7.36 -12.92 1.62
C THR A 280 6.71 -12.71 2.99
N THR A 281 6.05 -11.57 3.16
CA THR A 281 5.19 -11.33 4.32
C THR A 281 3.91 -12.18 4.15
N PRO A 282 3.58 -13.08 5.09
CA PRO A 282 2.39 -13.91 4.96
C PRO A 282 1.10 -13.08 5.02
N ASN A 283 0.20 -13.32 4.06
CA ASN A 283 -1.12 -12.67 4.02
C ASN A 283 -1.89 -12.85 5.33
N ASN A 284 -2.63 -11.83 5.74
CA ASN A 284 -3.43 -11.82 6.97
C ASN A 284 -2.66 -12.09 8.28
N ASN A 285 -1.32 -12.01 8.28
CA ASN A 285 -0.50 -12.18 9.49
C ASN A 285 0.03 -10.82 9.98
N ARG A 286 -0.78 -10.10 10.75
CA ARG A 286 -0.41 -8.76 11.23
C ARG A 286 0.78 -8.75 12.18
N ILE A 287 1.03 -9.82 12.92
CA ILE A 287 2.23 -9.90 13.78
C ILE A 287 3.49 -9.86 12.90
N GLN A 288 3.53 -10.69 11.84
CA GLN A 288 4.67 -10.71 10.93
C GLN A 288 4.76 -9.42 10.11
N PHE A 289 3.64 -8.87 9.64
CA PHE A 289 3.58 -7.60 8.93
C PHE A 289 4.26 -6.45 9.70
N TYR A 290 3.88 -6.22 10.95
CA TYR A 290 4.52 -5.17 11.77
C TYR A 290 5.96 -5.50 12.17
N THR A 291 6.28 -6.79 12.33
CA THR A 291 7.66 -7.24 12.57
C THR A 291 8.55 -6.91 11.38
N ASN A 292 8.05 -7.13 10.16
CA ASN A 292 8.74 -6.81 8.93
C ASN A 292 8.90 -5.30 8.73
N ILE A 293 7.85 -4.49 8.95
CA ILE A 293 7.96 -3.03 8.91
C ILE A 293 9.03 -2.53 9.88
N TYR A 294 9.00 -2.99 11.13
CA TYR A 294 9.93 -2.50 12.15
C TYR A 294 11.36 -2.95 11.89
N THR A 295 11.57 -4.21 11.52
CA THR A 295 12.90 -4.73 11.18
C THR A 295 13.48 -3.98 10.00
N LEU A 296 12.66 -3.71 8.97
CA LEU A 296 13.06 -2.93 7.80
C LEU A 296 13.46 -1.51 8.18
N GLN A 297 12.67 -0.83 9.01
CA GLN A 297 12.97 0.54 9.44
C GLN A 297 14.23 0.68 10.30
N ASN A 298 14.68 -0.40 10.94
CA ASN A 298 15.93 -0.44 11.71
C ASN A 298 17.12 -1.02 10.92
N ASN A 299 16.92 -1.39 9.66
CA ASN A 299 17.98 -1.85 8.77
C ASN A 299 18.87 -0.65 8.36
N SER A 300 20.19 -0.86 8.31
CA SER A 300 21.16 0.19 7.96
C SER A 300 21.01 0.66 6.51
N THR A 301 20.72 -0.25 5.58
CA THR A 301 20.45 0.06 4.17
C THR A 301 19.18 0.88 4.03
N PHE A 302 18.11 0.52 4.74
CA PHE A 302 16.88 1.34 4.76
C PHE A 302 17.17 2.76 5.29
N THR A 303 17.92 2.86 6.39
CA THR A 303 18.29 4.14 7.01
C THR A 303 19.12 5.01 6.06
N ALA A 304 20.01 4.42 5.26
CA ALA A 304 20.82 5.14 4.28
C ALA A 304 19.97 5.74 3.13
N LEU A 305 18.84 5.12 2.79
CA LEU A 305 17.94 5.62 1.74
C LEU A 305 17.00 6.74 2.22
N GLN A 306 16.78 6.90 3.53
CA GLN A 306 15.82 7.87 4.06
C GLN A 306 16.13 9.30 3.61
N GLY A 307 15.19 9.92 2.89
CA GLY A 307 15.33 11.27 2.35
C GLY A 307 16.24 11.40 1.14
N ASN A 308 16.82 10.30 0.66
CA ASN A 308 17.79 10.28 -0.45
C ASN A 308 17.23 9.61 -1.70
N VAL A 309 15.99 9.13 -1.67
CA VAL A 309 15.32 8.48 -2.80
C VAL A 309 13.99 9.15 -3.12
N THR A 310 13.53 8.93 -4.35
CA THR A 310 12.20 9.36 -4.80
C THR A 310 11.41 8.14 -5.27
N ILE A 311 10.18 8.01 -4.80
CA ILE A 311 9.30 6.90 -5.19
C ILE A 311 8.39 7.40 -6.31
N ILE A 312 8.43 6.72 -7.45
CA ILE A 312 7.66 7.12 -8.65
C ILE A 312 6.72 5.98 -9.02
N SER A 313 5.42 6.20 -8.89
CA SER A 313 4.40 5.27 -9.37
C SER A 313 4.40 5.17 -10.91
N LEU A 314 4.17 3.95 -11.41
CA LEU A 314 4.08 3.64 -12.83
C LEU A 314 2.64 3.55 -13.35
N GLU A 315 1.62 3.58 -12.48
CA GLU A 315 0.20 3.41 -12.87
C GLU A 315 -0.25 4.41 -13.96
N ASN A 316 0.21 5.66 -13.85
CA ASN A 316 -0.15 6.72 -14.79
C ASN A 316 0.91 6.95 -15.89
N LYS A 317 1.85 6.02 -16.07
CA LYS A 317 2.87 6.10 -17.13
C LYS A 317 2.42 5.30 -18.35
N THR A 318 2.65 5.85 -19.54
CA THR A 318 2.47 5.07 -20.77
C THR A 318 3.55 4.01 -20.87
N VAL A 319 3.25 2.92 -21.58
CA VAL A 319 4.21 1.85 -21.88
C VAL A 319 5.47 2.41 -22.54
N ASP A 320 5.32 3.30 -23.53
CA ASP A 320 6.46 3.99 -24.17
C ASP A 320 7.32 4.79 -23.18
N THR A 321 6.71 5.42 -22.18
CA THR A 321 7.48 6.15 -21.15
C THR A 321 8.32 5.19 -20.32
N ILE A 322 7.76 4.03 -19.96
CA ILE A 322 8.44 2.98 -19.20
C ILE A 322 9.59 2.39 -20.04
N ILE A 323 9.31 2.03 -21.31
CA ILE A 323 10.30 1.50 -22.25
C ILE A 323 11.45 2.48 -22.42
N ASN A 324 11.16 3.75 -22.76
CA ASN A 324 12.21 4.76 -22.98
C ASN A 324 13.08 4.99 -21.74
N ALA A 325 12.49 4.94 -20.53
CA ALA A 325 13.25 5.09 -19.30
C ALA A 325 14.11 3.86 -18.98
N ALA A 326 13.60 2.64 -19.24
CA ALA A 326 14.35 1.39 -19.07
C ALA A 326 15.48 1.26 -20.11
N SER A 327 15.26 1.67 -21.35
CA SER A 327 16.23 1.58 -22.46
C SER A 327 17.32 2.66 -22.42
N ALA A 328 17.28 3.58 -21.46
CA ALA A 328 18.26 4.65 -21.37
C ALA A 328 19.66 4.13 -20.97
N ASN A 329 20.68 4.41 -21.80
CA ASN A 329 22.08 4.07 -21.55
C ASN A 329 22.69 4.84 -20.35
N ASN A 330 22.13 5.99 -19.98
CA ASN A 330 22.69 6.84 -18.94
C ASN A 330 22.27 6.38 -17.54
N VAL A 331 23.09 5.52 -16.95
CA VAL A 331 22.91 5.00 -15.59
C VAL A 331 23.18 6.02 -14.47
N ALA A 332 23.44 7.30 -14.81
CA ALA A 332 23.60 8.35 -13.79
C ALA A 332 22.37 8.39 -12.87
N ASN A 333 22.63 8.35 -11.56
CA ASN A 333 21.62 8.31 -10.49
C ASN A 333 20.76 7.03 -10.44
N GLY A 334 21.13 5.96 -11.16
CA GLY A 334 20.51 4.64 -11.04
C GLY A 334 19.07 4.54 -11.56
N ILE A 335 18.54 5.60 -12.19
CA ILE A 335 17.13 5.66 -12.62
C ILE A 335 16.81 4.58 -13.67
N PRO A 336 17.59 4.37 -14.74
CA PRO A 336 17.28 3.30 -15.69
C PRO A 336 17.31 1.91 -15.05
N GLN A 337 18.26 1.64 -14.13
CA GLN A 337 18.27 0.39 -13.37
C GLN A 337 17.04 0.25 -12.48
N ALA A 338 16.52 1.34 -11.90
CA ALA A 338 15.29 1.30 -11.13
C ALA A 338 14.10 0.86 -11.98
N TYR A 339 14.00 1.35 -13.22
CA TYR A 339 12.99 0.90 -14.19
C TYR A 339 13.17 -0.57 -14.56
N ARG A 340 14.39 -1.00 -14.91
CA ARG A 340 14.67 -2.41 -15.27
C ARG A 340 14.38 -3.36 -14.10
N TYR A 341 14.72 -2.96 -12.89
CA TYR A 341 14.40 -3.70 -11.68
C TYR A 341 12.88 -3.81 -11.48
N ALA A 342 12.15 -2.71 -11.66
CA ALA A 342 10.69 -2.75 -11.57
C ALA A 342 10.05 -3.65 -12.64
N LEU A 343 10.58 -3.66 -13.87
CA LEU A 343 10.17 -4.61 -14.91
C LEU A 343 10.45 -6.06 -14.50
N LYS A 344 11.68 -6.36 -14.05
CA LYS A 344 12.08 -7.70 -13.62
C LYS A 344 11.21 -8.22 -12.48
N MET A 345 10.98 -7.39 -11.46
CA MET A 345 10.21 -7.75 -10.26
C MET A 345 8.70 -7.58 -10.39
N LEU A 346 8.22 -7.02 -11.50
CA LEU A 346 6.82 -6.62 -11.71
C LEU A 346 6.31 -5.69 -10.60
N ASN A 347 7.13 -4.69 -10.24
CA ASN A 347 6.80 -3.66 -9.25
C ASN A 347 6.11 -2.48 -9.95
N PRO A 348 4.95 -2.00 -9.48
CA PRO A 348 4.22 -0.92 -10.14
C PRO A 348 4.77 0.49 -9.79
N PHE A 349 5.97 0.55 -9.22
CA PHE A 349 6.68 1.78 -8.88
C PHE A 349 8.18 1.54 -8.91
N ILE A 350 8.95 2.62 -9.02
CA ILE A 350 10.41 2.60 -8.89
C ILE A 350 10.85 3.36 -7.64
N VAL A 351 12.06 3.06 -7.15
CA VAL A 351 12.75 3.80 -6.08
C VAL A 351 13.98 4.47 -6.69
N ALA A 352 13.78 5.64 -7.30
CA ALA A 352 14.85 6.40 -7.93
C ALA A 352 15.90 6.85 -6.90
N GLY A 353 17.18 6.66 -7.22
CA GLY A 353 18.31 6.99 -6.33
C GLY A 353 18.74 5.86 -5.39
N ALA A 354 18.05 4.70 -5.39
CA ALA A 354 18.52 3.51 -4.70
C ALA A 354 19.71 2.86 -5.42
N ASP A 355 20.51 2.09 -4.68
CA ASP A 355 21.59 1.28 -5.24
C ASP A 355 21.08 -0.10 -5.67
N TYR A 356 21.23 -0.39 -6.96
CA TYR A 356 20.81 -1.64 -7.60
C TYR A 356 21.97 -2.59 -7.89
N SER A 357 23.20 -2.27 -7.47
CA SER A 357 24.40 -3.06 -7.77
C SER A 357 24.30 -4.53 -7.32
N GLN A 358 23.65 -4.79 -6.18
CA GLN A 358 23.41 -6.15 -5.69
C GLN A 358 22.51 -7.00 -6.61
N PHE A 359 21.71 -6.35 -7.47
CA PHE A 359 20.83 -6.99 -8.45
C PHE A 359 21.43 -6.97 -9.86
N ASN A 360 22.67 -6.53 -10.01
CA ASN A 360 23.36 -6.37 -11.29
C ASN A 360 24.80 -6.89 -11.23
N LEU A 361 25.03 -8.00 -10.51
CA LEU A 361 26.36 -8.57 -10.30
C LEU A 361 26.94 -9.18 -11.60
N ASN A 362 26.07 -9.68 -12.48
CA ASN A 362 26.42 -10.30 -13.75
C ASN A 362 25.79 -9.59 -14.96
N GLY A 363 25.28 -8.37 -14.77
CA GLY A 363 24.63 -7.59 -15.82
C GLY A 363 23.13 -7.88 -15.97
N GLU A 364 22.48 -8.39 -14.93
CA GLU A 364 21.04 -8.75 -14.95
C GLU A 364 20.10 -7.56 -15.19
N LEU A 365 20.59 -6.32 -14.99
CA LEU A 365 19.93 -5.05 -15.26
C LEU A 365 20.68 -4.22 -16.32
N ASP A 366 21.68 -4.80 -16.98
CA ASP A 366 22.35 -4.14 -18.11
C ASP A 366 21.51 -4.29 -19.37
N LEU A 367 21.73 -3.40 -20.34
CA LEU A 367 21.13 -3.55 -21.65
C LEU A 367 21.86 -4.64 -22.42
N TYR A 368 21.14 -5.28 -23.34
CA TYR A 368 21.67 -6.38 -24.14
C TYR A 368 22.96 -5.98 -24.88
N ASP A 369 24.00 -6.77 -24.67
CA ASP A 369 25.27 -6.69 -25.36
C ASP A 369 25.32 -7.74 -26.48
N GLN A 370 25.24 -7.25 -27.71
CA GLN A 370 25.27 -8.08 -28.92
C GLN A 370 26.55 -8.94 -29.07
N ALA A 371 27.66 -8.59 -28.41
CA ALA A 371 28.89 -9.36 -28.47
C ALA A 371 28.88 -10.55 -27.51
N THR A 372 28.23 -10.41 -26.35
CA THR A 372 28.23 -11.42 -25.29
C THR A 372 26.92 -12.16 -25.14
N GLY A 373 25.83 -11.65 -25.70
CA GLY A 373 24.48 -12.19 -25.53
C GLY A 373 23.84 -11.89 -24.18
N LYS A 374 24.48 -11.09 -23.33
CA LYS A 374 24.07 -10.82 -21.95
C LYS A 374 23.26 -9.53 -21.85
N GLY A 375 22.41 -9.44 -20.83
CA GLY A 375 21.60 -8.25 -20.53
C GLY A 375 20.19 -8.34 -21.10
N LEU A 376 19.41 -7.28 -20.90
CA LEU A 376 18.00 -7.23 -21.26
C LEU A 376 17.82 -6.74 -22.70
N SER A 377 17.24 -7.58 -23.57
CA SER A 377 16.94 -7.24 -24.97
C SER A 377 15.87 -6.15 -25.09
N GLU A 378 15.84 -5.45 -26.21
CA GLU A 378 14.79 -4.45 -26.49
C GLU A 378 13.40 -5.10 -26.51
N SER A 379 13.31 -6.31 -27.07
CA SER A 379 12.12 -7.16 -27.08
C SER A 379 11.66 -7.48 -25.65
N TRP A 380 12.57 -7.94 -24.79
CA TRP A 380 12.27 -8.26 -23.40
C TRP A 380 11.77 -7.02 -22.64
N ILE A 381 12.45 -5.88 -22.77
CA ILE A 381 12.04 -4.63 -22.10
C ILE A 381 10.65 -4.20 -22.55
N SER A 382 10.38 -4.26 -23.86
CA SER A 382 9.08 -3.89 -24.44
C SER A 382 7.96 -4.76 -23.88
N ASP A 383 8.10 -6.07 -23.98
CA ASP A 383 7.07 -7.00 -23.53
C ASP A 383 6.88 -6.96 -22.01
N ARG A 384 7.96 -6.79 -21.25
CA ARG A 384 7.88 -6.73 -19.80
C ARG A 384 7.22 -5.45 -19.32
N ALA A 385 7.46 -4.33 -20.01
CA ALA A 385 6.74 -3.08 -19.77
C ALA A 385 5.25 -3.23 -20.09
N GLN A 386 4.92 -3.90 -21.19
CA GLN A 386 3.55 -4.21 -21.58
C GLN A 386 2.84 -5.07 -20.53
N MET A 387 3.48 -6.17 -20.08
CA MET A 387 2.99 -7.03 -19.01
C MET A 387 2.73 -6.24 -17.73
N LEU A 388 3.71 -5.45 -17.27
CA LEU A 388 3.57 -4.66 -16.05
C LEU A 388 2.42 -3.65 -16.14
N SER A 389 2.26 -2.95 -17.27
CA SER A 389 1.15 -2.02 -17.46
C SER A 389 -0.21 -2.71 -17.42
N TRP A 390 -0.35 -3.89 -18.04
CA TRP A 390 -1.59 -4.67 -17.97
C TRP A 390 -1.86 -5.22 -16.57
N MET A 391 -0.81 -5.67 -15.87
CA MET A 391 -0.92 -6.10 -14.48
C MET A 391 -1.39 -4.97 -13.57
N ILE A 392 -0.84 -3.77 -13.73
CA ILE A 392 -1.29 -2.59 -12.98
C ILE A 392 -2.77 -2.34 -13.24
N GLN A 393 -3.19 -2.35 -14.51
CA GLN A 393 -4.59 -2.13 -14.86
C GLN A 393 -5.53 -3.21 -14.29
N ALA A 394 -5.12 -4.48 -14.36
CA ALA A 394 -5.85 -5.60 -13.78
C ALA A 394 -5.98 -5.46 -12.25
N ASN A 395 -4.89 -5.06 -11.58
CA ASN A 395 -4.84 -4.79 -10.15
C ASN A 395 -5.80 -3.68 -9.72
N THR A 396 -5.76 -2.53 -10.41
CA THR A 396 -6.64 -1.39 -10.10
C THR A 396 -8.13 -1.68 -10.33
N GLN A 397 -8.46 -2.66 -11.18
CA GLN A 397 -9.83 -3.10 -11.46
C GLN A 397 -10.25 -4.32 -10.62
N ASP A 398 -9.35 -4.87 -9.81
CA ASP A 398 -9.56 -6.08 -9.00
C ASP A 398 -10.03 -7.29 -9.85
N ILE A 399 -9.40 -7.47 -11.02
CA ILE A 399 -9.68 -8.56 -11.97
C ILE A 399 -8.39 -9.27 -12.39
N SER A 400 -8.51 -10.50 -12.88
CA SER A 400 -7.39 -11.29 -13.44
C SER A 400 -7.42 -11.37 -14.98
N THR A 401 -8.48 -10.90 -15.61
CA THR A 401 -8.66 -10.93 -17.06
C THR A 401 -9.24 -9.61 -17.54
N LEU A 402 -8.57 -8.97 -18.48
CA LEU A 402 -8.96 -7.68 -19.07
C LEU A 402 -9.69 -7.88 -20.40
N PRO A 403 -10.78 -7.15 -20.66
CA PRO A 403 -11.50 -7.17 -21.94
C PRO A 403 -10.74 -6.38 -23.02
N ALA A 404 -9.59 -6.93 -23.45
CA ALA A 404 -8.70 -6.38 -24.46
C ALA A 404 -8.20 -7.48 -25.38
N ILE A 405 -7.91 -7.14 -26.63
CA ILE A 405 -7.42 -8.06 -27.67
C ILE A 405 -6.43 -7.32 -28.57
N THR A 406 -5.56 -8.06 -29.24
CA THR A 406 -4.68 -7.52 -30.29
C THR A 406 -5.47 -7.16 -31.55
N GLY A 407 -4.88 -6.37 -32.45
CA GLY A 407 -5.56 -5.87 -33.66
C GLY A 407 -6.01 -6.96 -34.64
N ASP A 408 -5.44 -8.15 -34.52
CA ASP A 408 -5.81 -9.36 -35.27
C ASP A 408 -6.98 -10.13 -34.63
N GLY A 409 -7.52 -9.67 -33.51
CA GLY A 409 -8.65 -10.31 -32.84
C GLY A 409 -8.27 -11.49 -31.96
N LEU A 410 -7.00 -11.66 -31.59
CA LEU A 410 -6.52 -12.72 -30.71
C LEU A 410 -6.40 -12.24 -29.25
N ALA A 411 -6.50 -13.18 -28.32
CA ALA A 411 -6.18 -12.95 -26.92
C ALA A 411 -4.65 -12.88 -26.75
N THR A 412 -4.18 -12.37 -25.61
CA THR A 412 -2.77 -12.44 -25.23
C THR A 412 -2.64 -12.81 -23.78
N ILE A 413 -1.83 -13.83 -23.49
CA ILE A 413 -1.47 -14.22 -22.12
C ILE A 413 -0.02 -13.82 -21.87
N TYR A 414 0.19 -13.02 -20.83
CA TYR A 414 1.52 -12.76 -20.30
C TYR A 414 1.73 -13.60 -19.04
N SER A 415 2.75 -14.43 -19.02
CA SER A 415 3.08 -15.30 -17.88
C SER A 415 4.51 -15.08 -17.44
N ASP A 416 4.70 -14.88 -16.14
CA ASP A 416 6.02 -14.81 -15.50
C ASP A 416 6.21 -15.99 -14.56
N TRP A 417 7.07 -16.93 -14.92
CA TRP A 417 7.24 -18.18 -14.20
C TRP A 417 8.08 -18.03 -12.93
N THR A 418 8.90 -16.97 -12.86
CA THR A 418 9.67 -16.62 -11.65
C THR A 418 8.74 -16.24 -10.49
N SER A 419 7.78 -15.36 -10.73
CA SER A 419 6.83 -14.92 -9.71
C SER A 419 5.52 -15.71 -9.69
N GLY A 420 5.23 -16.49 -10.73
CA GLY A 420 3.94 -17.16 -10.94
C GLY A 420 2.80 -16.20 -11.33
N LYS A 421 3.10 -14.95 -11.68
CA LYS A 421 2.12 -13.94 -12.06
C LYS A 421 1.67 -14.13 -13.51
N GLU A 422 0.38 -13.95 -13.75
CA GLU A 422 -0.22 -13.98 -15.08
C GLU A 422 -1.20 -12.82 -15.25
N VAL A 423 -1.26 -12.25 -16.45
CA VAL A 423 -2.34 -11.35 -16.86
C VAL A 423 -2.83 -11.75 -18.24
N ILE A 424 -4.16 -11.84 -18.37
CA ILE A 424 -4.77 -12.25 -19.63
C ILE A 424 -5.59 -11.12 -20.23
N LEU A 425 -5.37 -10.86 -21.51
CA LEU A 425 -6.18 -9.98 -22.35
C LEU A 425 -7.06 -10.86 -23.25
N ARG A 426 -8.37 -10.91 -22.99
CA ARG A 426 -9.33 -11.64 -23.85
C ARG A 426 -10.72 -11.06 -23.76
N ASN A 427 -11.51 -11.21 -24.83
CA ASN A 427 -12.95 -10.90 -24.82
C ASN A 427 -13.83 -12.14 -24.67
N ASP A 428 -13.33 -13.33 -25.03
CA ASP A 428 -14.04 -14.61 -24.94
C ASP A 428 -13.17 -15.68 -24.25
N PRO A 429 -13.73 -16.51 -23.34
CA PRO A 429 -13.00 -17.61 -22.69
C PRO A 429 -12.37 -18.65 -23.62
N ILE A 430 -12.88 -18.84 -24.84
CA ILE A 430 -12.44 -19.89 -25.80
C ILE A 430 -11.65 -19.27 -26.97
N GLN A 431 -11.19 -18.03 -26.82
CA GLN A 431 -10.47 -17.32 -27.87
C GLN A 431 -9.05 -17.88 -28.04
N SER A 432 -8.62 -18.05 -29.30
CA SER A 432 -7.23 -18.28 -29.66
C SER A 432 -6.33 -17.15 -29.15
N GLN A 433 -5.07 -17.45 -28.83
CA GLN A 433 -4.21 -16.55 -28.07
C GLN A 433 -2.76 -16.56 -28.56
N HIS A 434 -2.14 -15.38 -28.46
CA HIS A 434 -0.70 -15.22 -28.37
C HIS A 434 -0.24 -15.47 -26.93
N LYS A 435 0.99 -15.94 -26.76
CA LYS A 435 1.66 -16.15 -25.49
C LYS A 435 2.91 -15.27 -25.43
N VAL A 436 3.07 -14.61 -24.30
CA VAL A 436 4.29 -13.93 -23.91
C VAL A 436 4.77 -14.56 -22.62
N ILE A 437 5.80 -15.41 -22.70
CA ILE A 437 6.26 -16.20 -21.57
C ILE A 437 7.65 -15.72 -21.15
N PHE A 438 7.76 -15.33 -19.89
CA PHE A 438 9.02 -15.12 -19.21
C PHE A 438 9.29 -16.33 -18.30
N GLY A 439 10.27 -17.15 -18.68
CA GLY A 439 10.74 -18.29 -17.89
C GLY A 439 11.42 -17.87 -16.59
N ARG A 440 11.96 -18.85 -15.88
CA ARG A 440 12.49 -18.67 -14.53
C ARG A 440 13.89 -18.05 -14.57
N ASP A 441 14.11 -17.08 -13.69
CA ASP A 441 15.43 -16.53 -13.42
C ASP A 441 16.17 -17.41 -12.40
N SER A 442 16.49 -18.65 -12.79
CA SER A 442 17.15 -19.66 -11.95
C SER A 442 17.94 -20.66 -12.79
N ASP A 443 18.85 -21.45 -12.20
CA ASP A 443 19.58 -22.49 -12.94
C ASP A 443 18.73 -23.73 -13.31
N GLN A 444 17.40 -23.66 -13.18
CA GLN A 444 16.50 -24.77 -13.48
C GLN A 444 16.10 -24.73 -14.95
N ARG A 445 16.17 -25.89 -15.61
CA ARG A 445 15.61 -26.07 -16.96
C ARG A 445 14.11 -25.84 -16.99
N ASP A 446 13.68 -24.96 -17.88
CA ASP A 446 12.31 -24.76 -18.27
C ASP A 446 11.96 -25.49 -19.58
N LEU A 447 10.69 -25.85 -19.72
CA LEU A 447 10.12 -26.38 -20.97
C LEU A 447 9.07 -25.38 -21.44
N ILE A 448 9.44 -24.52 -22.38
CA ILE A 448 8.62 -23.43 -22.88
C ILE A 448 8.05 -23.83 -24.24
N MET A 449 6.72 -23.78 -24.34
CA MET A 449 5.99 -24.11 -25.56
C MET A 449 4.99 -23.00 -25.91
N GLY A 450 5.13 -22.44 -27.10
CA GLY A 450 4.12 -21.58 -27.70
C GLY A 450 2.89 -22.35 -28.15
N ASP A 451 2.18 -21.84 -29.14
CA ASP A 451 0.90 -22.30 -29.64
C ASP A 451 0.89 -22.26 -31.18
N ASN A 452 -0.24 -21.90 -31.81
CA ASN A 452 -0.38 -21.85 -33.26
C ASN A 452 -0.28 -20.41 -33.82
N PHE A 453 0.13 -19.44 -33.02
CA PHE A 453 0.19 -18.01 -33.36
C PHE A 453 1.52 -17.42 -32.91
N SER A 454 1.83 -16.21 -33.40
CA SER A 454 3.08 -15.50 -33.11
C SER A 454 3.29 -15.23 -31.62
N ASP A 455 4.08 -16.07 -30.99
CA ASP A 455 4.40 -16.04 -29.59
C ASP A 455 5.77 -15.39 -29.32
N ARG A 456 5.98 -14.99 -28.05
CA ARG A 456 7.21 -14.35 -27.58
C ARG A 456 7.68 -15.10 -26.34
N LEU A 457 8.75 -15.87 -26.49
CA LEU A 457 9.20 -16.85 -25.50
C LEU A 457 10.61 -16.50 -25.02
N TYR A 458 10.74 -16.23 -23.72
CA TYR A 458 12.01 -15.91 -23.06
C TYR A 458 12.35 -17.02 -22.05
N GLY A 459 13.45 -17.74 -22.24
CA GLY A 459 13.93 -18.83 -21.37
C GLY A 459 14.31 -18.35 -19.99
N GLY A 460 15.19 -17.34 -19.94
CA GLY A 460 15.65 -16.76 -18.69
C GLY A 460 16.99 -17.34 -18.29
N GLY A 461 17.05 -18.05 -17.16
CA GLY A 461 18.24 -18.78 -16.76
C GLY A 461 18.02 -20.29 -16.83
N GLY A 462 19.10 -21.05 -16.92
CA GLY A 462 19.05 -22.53 -16.97
C GLY A 462 19.21 -23.06 -18.40
N ASP A 463 19.36 -24.38 -18.52
CA ASP A 463 19.47 -25.05 -19.83
C ASP A 463 18.05 -25.37 -20.35
N ASP A 464 17.45 -24.45 -21.09
CA ASP A 464 16.02 -24.48 -21.43
C ASP A 464 15.70 -25.28 -22.69
N ILE A 465 14.44 -25.70 -22.80
CA ILE A 465 13.87 -26.30 -24.02
C ILE A 465 12.76 -25.38 -24.52
N ILE A 466 12.94 -24.80 -25.70
CA ILE A 466 12.02 -23.82 -26.30
C ILE A 466 11.45 -24.37 -27.61
N VAL A 467 10.12 -24.36 -27.70
CA VAL A 467 9.36 -24.75 -28.89
C VAL A 467 8.41 -23.61 -29.24
N GLY A 468 8.66 -22.92 -30.36
CA GLY A 468 7.80 -21.83 -30.83
C GLY A 468 6.37 -22.31 -31.10
N GLY A 469 6.24 -23.38 -31.88
CA GLY A 469 4.93 -23.88 -32.30
C GLY A 469 4.69 -23.44 -33.74
N LYS A 470 3.48 -23.01 -34.08
CA LYS A 470 3.24 -22.38 -35.39
C LYS A 470 3.09 -20.88 -35.24
N GLY A 471 3.26 -20.16 -36.34
CA GLY A 471 3.30 -18.71 -36.36
C GLY A 471 4.73 -18.25 -36.58
N ASP A 472 4.90 -16.94 -36.75
CA ASP A 472 6.24 -16.35 -36.76
C ASP A 472 6.57 -15.97 -35.31
N ASP A 473 7.39 -16.78 -34.63
CA ASP A 473 7.67 -16.64 -33.20
C ASP A 473 8.96 -15.86 -32.92
N TYR A 474 9.05 -15.26 -31.72
CA TYR A 474 10.28 -14.68 -31.20
C TYR A 474 10.76 -15.49 -29.98
N LEU A 475 11.97 -16.05 -30.07
CA LEU A 475 12.55 -16.94 -29.07
C LEU A 475 13.88 -16.37 -28.54
N GLU A 476 14.03 -16.28 -27.22
CA GLU A 476 15.25 -15.83 -26.55
C GLU A 476 15.59 -16.80 -25.42
N GLY A 477 16.69 -17.54 -25.53
CA GLY A 477 17.09 -18.56 -24.55
C GLY A 477 17.53 -17.97 -23.23
N GLY A 478 18.44 -16.99 -23.29
CA GLY A 478 18.95 -16.33 -22.10
C GLY A 478 20.27 -16.96 -21.68
N ALA A 479 20.39 -17.37 -20.42
CA ALA A 479 21.64 -17.90 -19.86
C ALA A 479 21.58 -19.41 -19.64
N GLY A 480 22.38 -20.17 -20.38
CA GLY A 480 22.47 -21.63 -20.25
C GLY A 480 22.76 -22.24 -21.61
N ASN A 481 22.70 -23.57 -21.72
CA ASN A 481 22.76 -24.26 -23.00
C ASN A 481 21.34 -24.63 -23.43
N ASP A 482 20.79 -23.85 -24.34
CA ASP A 482 19.38 -23.93 -24.69
C ASP A 482 19.14 -24.84 -25.90
N SER A 483 17.95 -25.42 -25.95
CA SER A 483 17.53 -26.36 -27.00
C SER A 483 16.28 -25.87 -27.71
N TYR A 484 16.37 -25.68 -29.03
CA TYR A 484 15.29 -25.19 -29.88
C TYR A 484 14.75 -26.29 -30.78
N PHE A 485 13.43 -26.44 -30.85
CA PHE A 485 12.78 -27.37 -31.79
C PHE A 485 12.09 -26.60 -32.90
N ILE A 486 12.54 -26.82 -34.13
CA ILE A 486 12.04 -26.13 -35.33
C ILE A 486 11.49 -27.19 -36.28
N ASN A 487 10.19 -27.17 -36.57
CA ASN A 487 9.58 -28.10 -37.52
C ASN A 487 9.22 -27.42 -38.83
N THR A 488 9.21 -28.21 -39.91
CA THR A 488 8.73 -27.71 -41.21
C THR A 488 7.25 -27.33 -41.12
N GLY A 489 6.93 -26.09 -41.47
CA GLY A 489 5.56 -25.57 -41.50
C GLY A 489 5.12 -24.85 -40.23
N ASP A 490 6.03 -24.65 -39.28
CA ASP A 490 5.81 -23.87 -38.06
C ASP A 490 5.68 -22.37 -38.39
N GLY A 491 6.63 -21.81 -39.14
CA GLY A 491 6.59 -20.43 -39.60
C GLY A 491 8.00 -19.89 -39.82
N THR A 492 8.16 -18.57 -39.73
CA THR A 492 9.48 -17.91 -39.76
C THR A 492 9.83 -17.36 -38.38
N ASP A 493 10.50 -18.19 -37.59
CA ASP A 493 10.89 -17.82 -36.22
C ASP A 493 12.17 -16.97 -36.21
N THR A 494 12.24 -16.06 -35.24
CA THR A 494 13.44 -15.29 -34.90
C THR A 494 13.99 -15.78 -33.57
N ILE A 495 15.26 -16.19 -33.56
CA ILE A 495 15.94 -16.68 -32.37
C ILE A 495 17.09 -15.74 -32.00
N GLU A 496 17.03 -15.13 -30.81
CA GLU A 496 18.11 -14.32 -30.23
C GLU A 496 18.71 -15.05 -29.03
N ASP A 497 19.78 -15.81 -29.29
CA ASP A 497 20.48 -16.54 -28.23
C ASP A 497 21.96 -16.72 -28.58
N LYS A 498 22.81 -16.16 -27.71
CA LYS A 498 24.25 -16.06 -27.90
C LYS A 498 25.05 -16.54 -26.70
N GLN A 499 24.38 -16.91 -25.60
CA GLN A 499 25.06 -17.48 -24.44
C GLN A 499 25.01 -19.00 -24.55
N GLY A 500 26.01 -19.67 -23.95
CA GLY A 500 26.09 -21.13 -23.94
C GLY A 500 26.30 -21.81 -25.30
N ASP A 501 26.23 -23.14 -25.26
CA ASP A 501 26.37 -24.07 -26.38
C ASP A 501 24.97 -24.56 -26.81
N ASN A 502 24.28 -23.74 -27.60
CA ASN A 502 22.88 -23.98 -27.96
C ASN A 502 22.71 -25.06 -29.03
N THR A 503 21.62 -25.82 -28.93
CA THR A 503 21.30 -26.94 -29.83
C THR A 503 20.00 -26.69 -30.58
N PHE A 504 20.04 -26.85 -31.91
CA PHE A 504 18.86 -26.73 -32.78
C PHE A 504 18.44 -28.10 -33.32
N PHE A 505 17.24 -28.54 -32.96
CA PHE A 505 16.60 -29.75 -33.48
C PHE A 505 15.68 -29.37 -34.65
N VAL A 506 16.16 -29.61 -35.87
CA VAL A 506 15.41 -29.27 -37.09
C VAL A 506 14.75 -30.52 -37.67
N ASN A 507 13.41 -30.55 -37.66
CA ASN A 507 12.62 -31.64 -38.23
C ASN A 507 12.06 -31.24 -39.60
N GLY A 508 12.69 -31.76 -40.66
CA GLY A 508 12.24 -31.68 -42.06
C GLY A 508 13.28 -31.08 -43.00
N ASN A 509 12.86 -30.60 -44.17
CA ASN A 509 13.78 -30.05 -45.19
C ASN A 509 13.95 -28.54 -44.97
N ILE A 510 15.20 -28.12 -44.73
CA ILE A 510 15.61 -26.71 -44.63
C ILE A 510 15.57 -26.05 -46.01
#